data_AF-A0A7U9X199-F1
#
_entry.id   AF-A0A7U9X199-F1
#
_cell.length_a   1.000
_cell.length_b   1.000
_cell.length_c   1.000
_cell.angle_alpha   90.00
_cell.angle_beta   90.00
_cell.angle_gamma   90.00
#
_symmetry.space_group_name_H-M   'P 1'
#
loop_
_entity.id
_entity.type
_entity.pdbx_description
1 polymer ?
#
loop_
_entity_poly.entity_id
_entity_poly.type
_entity_poly.pdbx_seq_one_letter_code
_entity_poly.pdbx_strand_id
1 'polypeptide(L)' 'MDGNIKKGTVLSIEGQTARVAPMSNIELVSQSIQIAEYIDATELTKGSAVAYVIFEDQTGLVFAKLS' A
#
# COMPACT_ATOMS: atom_id res chain seq x y z
N MET A 1 19.64 1.41 -5.68
CA MET A 1 18.40 1.84 -5.01
C MET A 1 17.26 1.42 -5.89
N ASP A 2 16.82 0.17 -5.77
CA ASP A 2 15.70 -0.30 -6.59
C ASP A 2 14.42 0.01 -5.82
N GLY A 3 13.91 1.23 -6.01
CA GLY A 3 12.56 1.61 -5.64
C GLY A 3 11.57 0.79 -6.48
N ASN A 4 11.44 -0.48 -6.16
CA ASN A 4 10.60 -1.40 -6.90
C ASN A 4 9.15 -1.15 -6.49
N ILE A 5 8.37 -0.65 -7.45
CA ILE A 5 6.91 -0.65 -7.36
C ILE A 5 6.45 -2.10 -7.19
N LYS A 6 5.62 -2.34 -6.19
CA LYS A 6 5.06 -3.66 -5.87
C LYS A 6 3.55 -3.64 -6.06
N LYS A 7 3.01 -4.75 -6.54
CA LYS A 7 1.58 -5.05 -6.41
C LYS A 7 1.36 -5.66 -5.03
N GLY A 8 0.40 -5.10 -4.29
CA GLY A 8 0.09 -5.50 -2.94
C GLY A 8 -1.40 -5.64 -2.69
N THR A 9 -1.72 -6.18 -1.52
CA THR A 9 -3.06 -6.21 -0.98
C THR A 9 -3.14 -5.32 0.26
N VAL A 10 -4.23 -4.60 0.43
CA VAL A 10 -4.49 -3.80 1.63
C VAL A 10 -4.87 -4.72 2.79
N LEU A 11 -4.24 -4.55 3.95
CA LEU A 11 -4.52 -5.32 5.15
C LEU A 11 -5.33 -4.53 6.18
N SER A 12 -5.04 -3.23 6.31
CA SER A 12 -5.79 -2.29 7.16
C SER A 12 -5.66 -0.88 6.61
N ILE A 13 -6.63 -0.03 6.93
CA ILE A 13 -6.69 1.38 6.55
C ILE A 13 -7.02 2.18 7.81
N GLU A 14 -6.27 3.26 8.04
CA GLU A 14 -6.48 4.20 9.14
C GLU A 14 -6.36 5.62 8.58
N GLY A 15 -7.51 6.27 8.35
CA GLY A 15 -7.57 7.57 7.67
C GLY A 15 -6.94 7.52 6.28
N GLN A 16 -5.94 8.38 6.05
CA GLN A 16 -5.19 8.46 4.79
C GLN A 16 -3.95 7.55 4.76
N THR A 17 -3.89 6.53 5.62
CA THR A 17 -2.79 5.56 5.64
C THR A 17 -3.30 4.13 5.51
N ALA A 18 -2.45 3.25 4.97
CA ALA A 18 -2.74 1.83 4.84
C ALA A 18 -1.54 0.98 5.22
N ARG A 19 -1.81 -0.21 5.75
CA ARG A 19 -0.84 -1.31 5.76
C ARG A 19 -1.12 -2.22 4.58
N VAL A 20 -0.08 -2.59 3.86
CA VAL A 20 -0.14 -3.43 2.67
C VAL A 20 0.86 -4.58 2.79
N ALA A 21 0.64 -5.64 2.03
CA ALA A 21 1.63 -6.69 1.85
C ALA A 21 1.78 -7.01 0.36
N PRO A 22 2.97 -7.41 -0.13
CA PRO A 22 3.12 -7.92 -1.49
C PRO A 22 2.14 -9.06 -1.76
N MET A 23 1.52 -9.10 -2.94
CA MET A 23 0.63 -10.21 -3.31
C MET A 23 1.36 -11.57 -3.36
N SER A 24 2.68 -11.56 -3.56
CA SER A 24 3.52 -12.76 -3.58
C SER A 24 3.83 -13.32 -2.18
N ASN A 25 3.71 -12.50 -1.13
CA ASN A 25 3.95 -12.92 0.24
C ASN A 25 3.24 -11.99 1.23
N ILE A 26 2.14 -12.48 1.81
CA ILE A 26 1.30 -11.71 2.74
C ILE A 26 1.95 -11.52 4.12
N GLU A 27 3.01 -12.26 4.46
CA GLU A 27 3.73 -12.13 5.73
C GLU A 27 4.63 -10.89 5.76
N LEU A 28 4.97 -10.33 4.59
CA LEU A 28 5.78 -9.11 4.46
C LEU A 28 4.91 -7.85 4.59
N VAL A 29 4.29 -7.68 5.75
CA VAL A 29 3.42 -6.55 6.06
C VAL A 29 4.24 -5.26 6.17
N SER A 30 3.81 -4.21 5.48
CA SER A 30 4.41 -2.88 5.57
C SER A 30 4.10 -2.21 6.92
N GLN A 31 4.88 -1.19 7.24
CA GLN A 31 4.44 -0.15 8.18
C GLN A 31 3.17 0.55 7.64
N SER A 32 2.54 1.39 8.45
CA SER A 32 1.46 2.25 7.93
C SER A 32 2.08 3.27 6.97
N ILE A 33 1.69 3.22 5.70
CA ILE A 33 2.20 4.08 4.64
C ILE A 33 1.09 4.97 4.10
N GLN A 34 1.47 6.10 3.50
CA GLN A 34 0.51 7.08 3.02
C GLN A 34 -0.28 6.55 1.81
N ILE A 35 -1.55 6.92 1.70
CA ILE A 35 -2.35 6.75 0.50
C ILE A 35 -2.30 8.09 -0.24
N ALA A 36 -1.93 8.08 -1.52
CA ALA A 36 -1.86 9.28 -2.33
C ALA A 36 -3.20 10.05 -2.29
N GLU A 37 -3.15 11.37 -2.14
CA GLU A 37 -4.33 12.20 -1.85
C GLU A 37 -5.43 12.14 -2.92
N TYR A 38 -5.06 11.84 -4.16
CA TYR A 38 -6.03 11.68 -5.26
C TYR A 38 -6.79 10.35 -5.21
N ILE A 39 -6.37 9.41 -4.35
CA ILE A 39 -7.09 8.17 -4.10
C ILE A 39 -8.02 8.41 -2.92
N ASP A 40 -9.32 8.26 -3.17
CA ASP A 40 -10.30 8.21 -2.11
C ASP A 40 -10.06 6.96 -1.25
N ALA A 41 -9.56 7.16 -0.03
CA ALA A 41 -9.26 6.08 0.90
C ALA A 41 -10.52 5.27 1.27
N THR A 42 -11.72 5.85 1.13
CA THR A 42 -12.99 5.15 1.39
C THR A 42 -13.31 4.09 0.33
N GLU A 43 -12.71 4.19 -0.86
CA GLU A 43 -12.82 3.17 -1.91
C GLU A 43 -11.88 1.98 -1.69
N LEU A 44 -10.90 2.11 -0.78
CA LEU A 44 -10.03 1.01 -0.40
C LEU A 44 -10.67 0.23 0.74
N THR A 45 -10.59 -1.09 0.65
CA THR A 45 -11.02 -2.01 1.71
C THR A 45 -9.96 -3.07 1.92
N LYS A 46 -10.00 -3.76 3.07
CA LYS A 46 -9.14 -4.92 3.31
C LYS A 46 -9.31 -5.94 2.17
N GLY A 47 -8.19 -6.34 1.55
CA GLY A 47 -8.13 -7.21 0.39
C GLY A 47 -8.09 -6.48 -0.96
N SER A 48 -8.24 -5.15 -0.99
CA SER A 48 -8.09 -4.36 -2.22
C SER A 48 -6.70 -4.51 -2.81
N ALA A 49 -6.61 -4.75 -4.11
CA ALA A 49 -5.35 -4.79 -4.85
C ALA A 49 -4.85 -3.37 -5.11
N VAL A 50 -3.58 -3.11 -4.82
CA VAL A 50 -2.96 -1.78 -4.94
C VAL A 50 -1.55 -1.85 -5.51
N ALA A 51 -1.09 -0.76 -6.12
CA ALA A 51 0.32 -0.53 -6.38
C ALA A 51 0.90 0.39 -5.29
N TYR A 52 2.05 0.01 -4.75
CA TYR A 52 2.71 0.75 -3.69
C TYR A 52 4.24 0.69 -3.81
N VAL A 53 4.91 1.61 -3.12
CA VAL A 53 6.37 1.64 -2.97
C VAL A 53 6.71 1.81 -1.49
N ILE A 54 7.81 1.18 -1.06
CA ILE A 54 8.42 1.36 0.26
C ILE A 54 9.84 1.85 0.03
N PHE A 55 10.20 2.93 0.71
CA PHE A 55 11.54 3.51 0.69
C PHE A 55 12.43 2.85 1.75
N GLU A 56 13.75 3.07 1.66
CA GLU A 56 14.72 2.45 2.56
C GLU A 56 14.53 2.87 4.03
N ASP A 57 13.96 4.05 4.28
CA ASP A 57 13.58 4.55 5.62
C ASP A 57 12.26 3.99 6.15
N GLN A 58 11.67 3.02 5.43
CA GLN A 58 10.38 2.39 5.70
C GLN A 58 9.15 3.28 5.56
N THR A 59 9.31 4.51 5.07
CA THR A 59 8.16 5.28 4.56
C THR A 59 7.68 4.68 3.24
N GLY A 60 6.49 5.07 2.78
CA GLY A 60 5.97 4.55 1.53
C GLY A 60 4.70 5.25 1.08
N LEU A 61 4.27 4.87 -0.11
CA LEU A 61 3.10 5.45 -0.77
C LEU A 61 2.32 4.36 -1.51
N VAL A 62 1.02 4.28 -1.24
CA VAL A 62 0.04 3.64 -2.12
C VAL A 62 -0.39 4.68 -3.16
N PHE A 63 -0.19 4.38 -4.43
CA PHE A 63 -0.42 5.34 -5.51
C PHE A 63 -1.33 4.80 -6.63
N ALA A 64 -1.81 3.57 -6.54
CA ALA A 64 -2.91 3.13 -7.40
C ALA A 64 -3.74 2.03 -6.75
N LYS A 65 -5.05 2.07 -7.00
CA LYS A 65 -5.96 0.92 -6.84
C LYS A 65 -5.97 0.14 -8.16
N LEU A 66 -5.82 -1.18 -8.12
CA LEU A 66 -5.60 -2.02 -9.31
C LEU A 66 -6.85 -2.80 -9.76
N SER A 67 -8.04 -2.31 -9.41
CA SER A 67 -9.37 -2.95 -9.53
C SER A 67 -9.65 -4.10 -8.57
#